data_AF-A0A7X7Q8U5-F1
#
_entry.id   AF-A0A7X7Q8U5-F1
#
_cell.length_a   1.000
_cell.length_b   1.000
_cell.length_c   1.000
_cell.angle_alpha   90.00
_cell.angle_beta   90.00
_cell.angle_gamma   90.00
#
_symmetry.space_group_name_H-M   'P 1'
#
loop_
_entity.id
_entity.type
_entity.pdbx_description
1 polymer ?
#
loop_
_entity_poly.entity_id
_entity_poly.type
_entity_poly.pdbx_seq_one_letter_code
_entity_poly.pdbx_strand_id
1 'polypeptide(L)'
;MRDVQERRRAPSQRQLENINLLLAGGALVIGAVVGLVMLDDLTQFAGAGVRSVAETAAISSAVLSGLVFLGMLLAHQGRVLPWYGEVHPLRRWFNLFGLTLLIGSLTLFLLRGLGRVAAAAFIGLRLDTYSGATFIAATCALSVYFAAGIAGQLNTESLSVLVSGFLVLGAMMSAVNASDQEWWRVHFSALGMTPDLSGFAFNFTLVLTGIVVITLADFLTHDMRSWLE
;
A
#
# COMPACT_ATOMS: atom_id res chain seq x y z
N MET A 1 -38.84 17.17 -1.85
CA MET A 1 -37.65 17.92 -1.35
C MET A 1 -36.90 17.21 -0.22
N ARG A 2 -37.53 16.41 0.64
CA ARG A 2 -36.84 15.57 1.65
C ARG A 2 -35.95 14.46 1.02
N ASP A 3 -36.37 13.87 -0.10
CA ASP A 3 -35.62 12.79 -0.78
C ASP A 3 -34.29 13.21 -1.41
N VAL A 4 -34.09 14.51 -1.66
CA VAL A 4 -32.82 15.03 -2.19
C VAL A 4 -31.79 15.24 -1.07
N GLN A 5 -32.24 15.48 0.16
CA GLN A 5 -31.35 15.65 1.31
C GLN A 5 -30.83 14.33 1.88
N GLU A 6 -31.56 13.21 1.72
CA GLU A 6 -31.06 11.89 2.14
C GLU A 6 -29.88 11.39 1.30
N ARG A 7 -29.80 11.77 0.01
CA ARG A 7 -28.67 11.41 -0.87
C ARG A 7 -27.33 12.06 -0.48
N ARG A 8 -27.33 13.02 0.45
CA ARG A 8 -26.15 13.76 0.93
C ARG A 8 -25.79 13.47 2.40
N ARG A 9 -26.28 12.40 3.01
CA ARG A 9 -25.70 11.96 4.29
C ARG A 9 -24.36 11.29 4.02
N ALA A 10 -23.31 11.75 4.72
CA ALA A 10 -22.03 11.05 4.75
C ALA A 10 -22.31 9.58 5.13
N PRO A 11 -21.67 8.60 4.44
CA PRO A 11 -21.88 7.21 4.78
C PRO A 11 -21.56 7.04 6.27
N SER A 12 -22.46 6.37 7.01
CA SER A 12 -22.19 6.10 8.42
C SER A 12 -20.90 5.30 8.54
N GLN A 13 -20.20 5.39 9.67
CA GLN A 13 -18.99 4.60 9.92
C GLN A 13 -19.22 3.10 9.63
N ARG A 14 -20.43 2.60 9.93
CA ARG A 14 -20.87 1.23 9.61
C ARG A 14 -20.97 0.96 8.10
N GLN A 15 -21.39 1.93 7.29
CA GLN A 15 -21.45 1.78 5.84
C GLN A 15 -20.05 1.71 5.22
N LEU A 16 -19.11 2.56 5.67
CA LEU A 16 -17.70 2.47 5.23
C LEU A 16 -17.08 1.15 5.63
N GLU A 17 -17.30 0.71 6.87
CA GLU A 17 -16.84 -0.58 7.37
C GLU A 17 -17.35 -1.75 6.52
N ASN A 18 -18.65 -1.75 6.21
CA ASN A 18 -19.24 -2.78 5.35
C ASN A 18 -18.62 -2.79 3.94
N ILE A 19 -18.34 -1.62 3.35
CA ILE A 19 -17.68 -1.54 2.04
C ILE A 19 -16.26 -2.10 2.12
N ASN A 20 -15.50 -1.75 3.16
CA ASN A 20 -14.14 -2.27 3.37
C ASN A 20 -14.14 -3.81 3.46
N LEU A 21 -15.07 -4.38 4.25
CA LEU A 21 -15.23 -5.82 4.39
C LEU A 21 -15.64 -6.51 3.09
N LEU A 22 -16.54 -5.91 2.31
CA LEU A 22 -16.95 -6.44 1.01
C LEU A 22 -15.79 -6.49 0.02
N LEU A 23 -15.01 -5.41 -0.07
CA LEU A 23 -13.83 -5.34 -0.94
C LEU A 23 -12.75 -6.33 -0.48
N ALA A 24 -12.54 -6.44 0.82
CA ALA A 24 -11.64 -7.44 1.40
C ALA A 24 -12.08 -8.88 1.10
N GLY A 25 -13.39 -9.17 1.16
CA GLY A 25 -13.95 -10.45 0.76
C GLY A 25 -13.70 -10.77 -0.72
N GLY A 26 -13.85 -9.78 -1.60
CA GLY A 26 -13.47 -9.93 -3.01
C GLY A 26 -11.98 -10.22 -3.20
N ALA A 27 -11.12 -9.50 -2.48
CA ALA A 27 -9.67 -9.71 -2.50
C ALA A 27 -9.25 -11.07 -1.93
N LEU A 28 -9.99 -11.59 -0.94
CA LEU A 28 -9.80 -12.94 -0.40
C LEU A 28 -10.00 -13.99 -1.49
N VAL A 29 -11.11 -13.88 -2.24
CA VAL A 29 -11.41 -14.81 -3.34
C VAL A 29 -10.36 -14.69 -4.45
N ILE A 30 -10.01 -13.47 -4.87
CA ILE A 30 -8.98 -13.26 -5.90
C ILE A 30 -7.63 -13.81 -5.44
N GLY A 31 -7.22 -13.53 -4.20
CA GLY A 31 -5.98 -14.03 -3.63
C GLY A 31 -5.94 -15.56 -3.54
N ALA A 32 -7.05 -16.20 -3.18
CA ALA A 32 -7.17 -17.66 -3.20
C ALA A 32 -6.97 -18.22 -4.61
N VAL A 33 -7.63 -17.64 -5.61
CA VAL A 33 -7.47 -18.04 -7.02
C VAL A 33 -6.03 -17.85 -7.49
N VAL A 34 -5.40 -16.71 -7.17
CA VAL A 34 -4.00 -16.46 -7.50
C VAL A 34 -3.09 -17.52 -6.87
N GLY A 35 -3.31 -17.86 -5.60
CA GLY A 35 -2.55 -18.90 -4.91
C GLY A 35 -2.72 -20.29 -5.54
N LEU A 36 -3.95 -20.68 -5.88
CA LEU A 36 -4.22 -21.96 -6.53
C LEU A 36 -3.60 -22.08 -7.93
N VAL A 37 -3.45 -20.97 -8.65
CA VAL A 37 -2.88 -20.95 -10.01
C VAL A 37 -1.35 -20.85 -10.00
N MET A 38 -0.77 -20.10 -9.06
CA MET A 38 0.67 -19.79 -9.07
C MET A 38 1.52 -20.82 -8.32
N LEU A 39 0.97 -21.46 -7.28
CA LEU A 39 1.69 -22.38 -6.41
C LEU A 39 1.68 -23.82 -6.96
N ASP A 40 2.83 -24.49 -6.88
CA ASP A 40 2.95 -25.92 -7.10
C ASP A 40 2.64 -26.70 -5.79
N ASP A 41 2.54 -28.04 -5.87
CA ASP A 41 2.17 -28.93 -4.75
C ASP A 41 2.94 -28.67 -3.45
N LEU A 42 4.24 -28.33 -3.53
CA LEU A 42 5.06 -28.02 -2.35
C LEU A 42 6.00 -26.85 -2.61
N THR A 43 5.51 -25.65 -2.36
CA THR A 43 6.18 -24.39 -2.68
C THR A 43 6.93 -23.84 -1.46
N GLN A 44 8.13 -23.29 -1.67
CA GLN A 44 8.90 -22.65 -0.59
C GLN A 44 8.18 -21.39 -0.09
N PHE A 45 8.15 -21.18 1.23
CA PHE A 45 7.50 -20.02 1.82
C PHE A 45 8.14 -18.71 1.36
N ALA A 46 9.47 -18.60 1.45
CA ALA A 46 10.23 -17.48 0.93
C ALA A 46 11.45 -18.00 0.17
N GLY A 47 11.80 -17.34 -0.93
CA GLY A 47 12.94 -17.71 -1.76
C GLY A 47 13.29 -16.62 -2.75
N ALA A 48 14.39 -16.80 -3.48
CA ALA A 48 14.92 -15.84 -4.45
C ALA A 48 14.06 -15.67 -5.72
N GLY A 49 12.92 -16.36 -5.83
CA GLY A 49 12.06 -16.38 -7.01
C GLY A 49 10.65 -15.86 -6.77
N VAL A 50 10.02 -15.40 -7.85
CA VAL A 50 8.64 -14.88 -7.88
C VAL A 50 7.60 -15.93 -7.47
N ARG A 51 7.93 -17.21 -7.61
CA ARG A 51 7.06 -18.34 -7.26
C ARG A 51 7.20 -18.80 -5.80
N SER A 52 7.59 -17.92 -4.88
CA SER A 52 7.50 -18.23 -3.44
C SER A 52 6.17 -17.72 -2.89
N VAL A 53 5.67 -18.37 -1.83
CA VAL A 53 4.36 -18.03 -1.23
C VAL A 53 4.34 -16.58 -0.74
N ALA A 54 5.37 -16.16 0.00
CA ALA A 54 5.48 -14.82 0.56
C ALA A 54 5.62 -13.75 -0.53
N GLU A 55 6.36 -14.03 -1.60
CA GLU A 55 6.54 -13.08 -2.70
C GLU A 55 5.26 -12.93 -3.53
N THR A 56 4.58 -14.05 -3.82
CA THR A 56 3.28 -14.04 -4.49
C THR A 56 2.26 -13.27 -3.66
N ALA A 57 2.20 -13.53 -2.35
CA ALA A 57 1.34 -12.81 -1.41
C ALA A 57 1.64 -11.30 -1.38
N ALA A 58 2.91 -10.91 -1.36
CA ALA A 58 3.31 -9.51 -1.32
C ALA A 58 2.92 -8.77 -2.61
N ILE A 59 3.20 -9.37 -3.78
CA ILE A 59 2.88 -8.78 -5.08
C ILE A 59 1.37 -8.69 -5.29
N SER A 60 0.63 -9.78 -5.06
CA SER A 60 -0.83 -9.79 -5.25
C SER A 60 -1.52 -8.80 -4.32
N SER A 61 -1.10 -8.75 -3.05
CA SER A 61 -1.66 -7.82 -2.06
C SER A 61 -1.36 -6.37 -2.43
N ALA A 62 -0.15 -6.07 -2.90
CA ALA A 62 0.24 -4.72 -3.33
C ALA A 62 -0.55 -4.23 -4.55
N VAL A 63 -0.76 -5.11 -5.54
CA VAL A 63 -1.56 -4.79 -6.72
C VAL A 63 -3.02 -4.58 -6.33
N LEU A 64 -3.60 -5.50 -5.57
CA LEU A 64 -5.00 -5.39 -5.16
C LEU A 64 -5.26 -4.19 -4.24
N SER A 65 -4.38 -3.93 -3.27
CA SER A 65 -4.51 -2.77 -2.38
C SER A 65 -4.42 -1.46 -3.15
N GLY A 66 -3.47 -1.34 -4.08
CA GLY A 66 -3.35 -0.17 -4.97
C GLY A 66 -4.59 0.03 -5.85
N LEU A 67 -5.08 -1.03 -6.51
CA LEU A 67 -6.26 -0.96 -7.37
C LEU A 67 -7.54 -0.59 -6.60
N VAL A 68 -7.75 -1.19 -5.42
CA VAL A 68 -8.90 -0.87 -4.58
C VAL A 68 -8.80 0.56 -4.04
N PHE A 69 -7.63 0.98 -3.58
CA PHE A 69 -7.39 2.34 -3.12
C PHE A 69 -7.67 3.37 -4.21
N LEU A 70 -7.16 3.13 -5.43
CA LEU A 70 -7.46 3.96 -6.59
C LEU A 70 -8.95 3.96 -6.92
N GLY A 71 -9.60 2.80 -6.94
CA GLY A 71 -11.03 2.67 -7.21
C GLY A 71 -11.88 3.43 -6.20
N MET A 72 -11.56 3.33 -4.92
CA MET A 72 -12.21 4.10 -3.85
C MET A 72 -12.01 5.59 -4.02
N LEU A 73 -10.78 6.03 -4.29
CA LEU A 73 -10.50 7.43 -4.57
C LEU A 73 -11.35 7.91 -5.75
N LEU A 74 -11.29 7.24 -6.91
CA LEU A 74 -12.07 7.59 -8.11
C LEU A 74 -13.58 7.62 -7.88
N ALA A 75 -14.14 6.64 -7.16
CA ALA A 75 -15.58 6.56 -6.89
C ALA A 75 -16.08 7.59 -5.86
N HIS A 76 -15.20 8.04 -4.96
CA HIS A 76 -15.56 8.91 -3.85
C HIS A 76 -14.80 10.24 -3.82
N GLN A 77 -14.20 10.66 -4.95
CA GLN A 77 -13.37 11.87 -5.03
C GLN A 77 -14.07 13.11 -4.47
N GLY A 78 -15.33 13.35 -4.86
CA GLY A 78 -16.09 14.53 -4.42
C GLY A 78 -16.53 14.50 -2.95
N ARG A 79 -16.31 13.40 -2.24
CA ARG A 79 -16.62 13.25 -0.81
C ARG A 79 -15.36 13.26 0.04
N VAL A 80 -14.31 12.55 -0.40
CA VAL A 80 -13.05 12.44 0.32
C VAL A 80 -12.23 13.72 0.16
N LEU A 81 -12.30 14.39 -0.99
CA LEU A 81 -11.63 15.66 -1.23
C LEU A 81 -12.59 16.65 -1.94
N PRO A 82 -13.57 17.25 -1.22
CA PRO A 82 -14.54 18.17 -1.83
C PRO A 82 -13.88 19.38 -2.54
N TRP A 83 -12.75 19.83 -2.01
CA TRP A 83 -11.94 20.94 -2.52
C TRP A 83 -11.03 20.56 -3.71
N TYR A 84 -10.84 19.26 -3.99
CA TYR A 84 -10.04 18.81 -5.13
C TYR A 84 -10.69 19.09 -6.49
N GLY A 85 -11.97 19.47 -6.53
CA GLY A 85 -12.65 19.86 -7.76
C GLY A 85 -12.11 21.16 -8.36
N GLU A 86 -11.48 22.01 -7.55
CA GLU A 86 -10.90 23.29 -8.00
C GLU A 86 -9.44 23.18 -8.44
N VAL A 87 -8.81 22.02 -8.20
CA VAL A 87 -7.41 21.76 -8.55
C VAL A 87 -7.31 21.38 -10.03
N HIS A 88 -6.30 21.92 -10.73
CA HIS A 88 -6.05 21.61 -12.14
C HIS A 88 -5.96 20.08 -12.38
N PRO A 89 -6.63 19.54 -13.43
CA PRO A 89 -6.78 18.09 -13.63
C PRO A 89 -5.46 17.34 -13.71
N LEU A 90 -4.39 17.95 -14.24
CA LEU A 90 -3.06 17.34 -14.31
C LEU A 90 -2.48 17.05 -12.92
N ARG A 91 -2.64 18.00 -11.98
CA ARG A 91 -2.17 17.86 -10.59
C ARG A 91 -2.99 16.83 -9.83
N ARG A 92 -4.30 16.75 -10.11
CA ARG A 92 -5.18 15.73 -9.58
C ARG A 92 -4.75 14.32 -9.99
N TRP A 93 -4.47 14.10 -11.27
CA TRP A 93 -3.97 12.81 -11.75
C TRP A 93 -2.62 12.44 -11.14
N PHE A 94 -1.73 13.43 -11.01
CA PHE A 94 -0.44 13.24 -10.37
C PHE A 94 -0.57 12.82 -8.90
N ASN A 95 -1.42 13.49 -8.11
CA ASN A 95 -1.68 13.15 -6.72
C ASN A 95 -2.33 11.76 -6.59
N LEU A 96 -3.32 11.44 -7.43
CA LEU A 96 -3.96 10.11 -7.46
C LEU A 96 -2.95 9.00 -7.74
N PHE A 97 -2.10 9.21 -8.75
CA PHE A 97 -1.06 8.25 -9.10
C PHE A 97 -0.06 8.09 -7.96
N GLY A 98 0.44 9.19 -7.40
CA GLY A 98 1.38 9.19 -6.27
C GLY A 98 0.85 8.45 -5.05
N LEU A 99 -0.39 8.73 -4.62
CA LEU A 99 -1.01 8.07 -3.47
C LEU A 99 -1.30 6.59 -3.73
N THR A 100 -1.74 6.23 -4.94
CA THR A 100 -1.98 4.83 -5.31
C THR A 100 -0.68 4.03 -5.27
N LEU A 101 0.37 4.60 -5.87
CA LEU A 101 1.68 3.97 -5.94
C LEU A 101 2.33 3.88 -4.56
N LEU A 102 2.09 4.86 -3.69
CA LEU A 102 2.48 4.81 -2.27
C LEU A 102 1.85 3.61 -1.56
N ILE A 103 0.54 3.44 -1.63
CA ILE A 103 -0.16 2.36 -0.91
C ILE A 103 0.25 0.99 -1.43
N GLY A 104 0.35 0.82 -2.75
CA GLY A 104 0.86 -0.42 -3.34
C GLY A 104 2.29 -0.72 -2.89
N SER A 105 3.18 0.27 -2.95
CA SER A 105 4.59 0.09 -2.56
C SER A 105 4.76 -0.17 -1.07
N LEU A 106 3.99 0.53 -0.22
CA LEU A 106 4.00 0.35 1.22
C LEU A 106 3.53 -1.07 1.60
N THR A 107 2.46 -1.55 0.96
CA THR A 107 1.98 -2.94 1.11
C THR A 107 3.06 -3.94 0.70
N LEU A 108 3.69 -3.72 -0.46
CA LEU A 108 4.75 -4.58 -0.98
C LEU A 108 5.94 -4.66 -0.02
N PHE A 109 6.45 -3.50 0.44
CA PHE A 109 7.61 -3.42 1.31
C PHE A 109 7.34 -4.04 2.68
N LEU A 110 6.16 -3.78 3.25
CA LEU A 110 5.75 -4.36 4.52
C LEU A 110 5.68 -5.88 4.43
N LEU A 111 4.99 -6.43 3.42
CA LEU A 111 4.83 -7.89 3.30
C LEU A 111 6.13 -8.59 2.92
N ARG A 112 6.98 -8.00 2.07
CA ARG A 112 8.32 -8.56 1.82
C ARG A 112 9.19 -8.55 3.07
N GLY A 113 9.15 -7.47 3.86
CA GLY A 113 9.86 -7.38 5.14
C GLY A 113 9.40 -8.47 6.12
N LEU A 114 8.10 -8.57 6.35
CA LEU A 114 7.50 -9.62 7.21
C LEU A 114 7.79 -11.03 6.70
N GLY A 115 7.70 -11.24 5.38
CA GLY A 115 8.04 -12.50 4.73
C GLY A 115 9.48 -12.93 5.00
N ARG A 116 10.42 -12.00 4.98
CA ARG A 116 11.83 -12.29 5.32
C ARG A 116 12.04 -12.62 6.79
N VAL A 117 11.37 -11.90 7.70
CA VAL A 117 11.43 -12.22 9.13
C VAL A 117 10.85 -13.62 9.38
N ALA A 118 9.71 -13.94 8.77
CA ALA A 118 9.10 -15.27 8.87
C ALA A 118 10.01 -16.35 8.24
N ALA A 119 10.66 -16.08 7.11
CA ALA A 119 11.61 -17.01 6.50
C ALA A 119 12.81 -17.31 7.41
N ALA A 120 13.31 -16.30 8.12
CA ALA A 120 14.40 -16.47 9.09
C ALA A 120 13.94 -17.26 10.32
N ALA A 121 12.68 -17.12 10.74
CA ALA A 121 12.11 -17.85 11.87
C ALA A 121 11.77 -19.32 11.53
N PHE A 122 11.31 -19.59 10.31
CA PHE A 122 10.84 -20.91 9.86
C PHE A 122 11.72 -21.43 8.72
N ILE A 123 12.94 -21.84 9.06
CA ILE A 123 13.94 -22.32 8.09
C ILE A 123 13.41 -23.55 7.34
N GLY A 124 13.44 -23.48 6.01
CA GLY A 124 13.01 -24.58 5.14
C GLY A 124 11.49 -24.78 5.06
N LEU A 125 10.70 -23.83 5.54
CA LEU A 125 9.23 -23.90 5.46
C LEU A 125 8.77 -24.00 4.00
N ARG A 126 7.97 -25.03 3.74
CA ARG A 126 7.26 -25.24 2.49
C ARG A 126 5.78 -25.40 2.80
N LEU A 127 4.94 -24.82 1.98
CA LEU A 127 3.49 -24.92 2.11
C LEU A 127 2.95 -25.69 0.91
N ASP A 128 1.95 -26.51 1.18
CA ASP A 128 1.12 -27.08 0.13
C ASP A 128 0.27 -26.00 -0.55
N THR A 129 -0.25 -26.31 -1.73
CA THR A 129 -1.03 -25.38 -2.55
C THR A 129 -2.22 -24.77 -1.79
N TYR A 130 -2.93 -25.55 -0.96
CA TYR A 130 -4.12 -25.06 -0.25
C TYR A 130 -3.75 -24.15 0.92
N SER A 131 -2.75 -24.53 1.73
CA SER A 131 -2.25 -23.70 2.83
C SER A 131 -1.62 -22.40 2.30
N GLY A 132 -0.84 -22.48 1.23
CA GLY A 132 -0.22 -21.32 0.59
C GLY A 132 -1.26 -20.39 -0.05
N ALA A 133 -2.28 -20.94 -0.72
CA ALA A 133 -3.37 -20.15 -1.26
C ALA A 133 -4.19 -19.45 -0.17
N THR A 134 -4.41 -20.13 0.96
CA THR A 134 -5.09 -19.53 2.13
C THR A 134 -4.29 -18.37 2.71
N PHE A 135 -2.95 -18.51 2.80
CA PHE A 135 -2.07 -17.43 3.25
C PHE A 135 -2.10 -16.21 2.30
N ILE A 136 -2.01 -16.44 0.98
CA ILE A 136 -2.12 -15.38 -0.03
C ILE A 136 -3.49 -14.71 0.03
N ALA A 137 -4.57 -15.47 0.14
CA ALA A 137 -5.93 -14.95 0.28
C ALA A 137 -6.08 -14.06 1.51
N ALA A 138 -5.59 -14.51 2.67
CA ALA A 138 -5.67 -13.77 3.92
C ALA A 138 -4.88 -12.45 3.87
N THR A 139 -3.66 -12.48 3.34
CA THR A 139 -2.82 -11.27 3.18
C THR A 139 -3.42 -10.28 2.20
N CYS A 140 -4.01 -10.74 1.09
CA CYS A 140 -4.72 -9.88 0.14
C CYS A 140 -5.94 -9.22 0.80
N ALA A 141 -6.77 -10.01 1.49
CA ALA A 141 -7.97 -9.53 2.17
C ALA A 141 -7.63 -8.46 3.21
N LEU A 142 -6.63 -8.73 4.05
CA LEU A 142 -6.20 -7.81 5.10
C LEU A 142 -5.64 -6.50 4.51
N SER A 143 -4.80 -6.62 3.47
CA SER A 143 -4.18 -5.47 2.81
C SER A 143 -5.23 -4.57 2.13
N VAL A 144 -6.22 -5.18 1.47
CA VAL A 144 -7.34 -4.46 0.84
C VAL A 144 -8.25 -3.83 1.87
N TYR A 145 -8.55 -4.51 2.98
CA TYR A 145 -9.34 -3.95 4.08
C TYR A 145 -8.71 -2.64 4.60
N PHE A 146 -7.41 -2.65 4.91
CA PHE A 146 -6.71 -1.46 5.38
C PHE A 146 -6.61 -0.37 4.30
N ALA A 147 -6.29 -0.73 3.06
CA ALA A 147 -6.21 0.23 1.96
C ALA A 147 -7.56 0.94 1.72
N ALA A 148 -8.66 0.20 1.72
CA ALA A 148 -10.01 0.77 1.61
C ALA A 148 -10.34 1.67 2.82
N GLY A 149 -10.01 1.23 4.03
CA GLY A 149 -10.19 2.02 5.25
C GLY A 149 -9.42 3.35 5.23
N ILE A 150 -8.16 3.32 4.77
CA ILE A 150 -7.32 4.51 4.60
C ILE A 150 -7.93 5.43 3.55
N ALA A 151 -8.32 4.91 2.38
CA ALA A 151 -8.90 5.71 1.31
C ALA A 151 -10.17 6.45 1.75
N GLY A 152 -11.00 5.83 2.59
CA GLY A 152 -12.22 6.42 3.10
C GLY A 152 -12.03 7.52 4.17
N GLN A 153 -10.84 7.63 4.75
CA GLN A 153 -10.53 8.51 5.89
C GLN A 153 -9.26 9.36 5.66
N LEU A 154 -8.93 9.65 4.39
CA LEU A 154 -7.75 10.45 4.08
C LEU A 154 -7.87 11.88 4.62
N ASN A 155 -6.86 12.27 5.38
CA ASN A 155 -6.68 13.61 5.95
C ASN A 155 -5.17 13.91 6.07
N THR A 156 -4.83 15.11 6.50
CA THR A 156 -3.44 15.56 6.70
C THR A 156 -2.64 14.65 7.63
N GLU A 157 -3.26 14.21 8.73
CA GLU A 157 -2.62 13.35 9.74
C GLU A 157 -2.28 11.96 9.17
N SER A 158 -3.26 11.27 8.57
CA SER A 158 -3.06 9.96 7.96
C SER A 158 -2.04 9.99 6.83
N LEU A 159 -2.04 11.04 5.98
CA LEU A 159 -1.01 11.22 4.96
C LEU A 159 0.38 11.39 5.57
N SER A 160 0.51 12.14 6.67
CA SER A 160 1.79 12.32 7.36
C SER A 160 2.33 11.01 7.93
N VAL A 161 1.44 10.18 8.49
CA VAL A 161 1.77 8.83 8.99
C VAL A 161 2.19 7.92 7.83
N LEU A 162 1.46 7.92 6.72
CA LEU A 162 1.79 7.11 5.54
C LEU A 162 3.14 7.48 4.94
N VAL A 163 3.43 8.78 4.80
CA VAL A 163 4.74 9.28 4.33
C VAL A 163 5.86 8.82 5.26
N SER A 164 5.69 9.01 6.56
CA SER A 164 6.69 8.64 7.57
C SER A 164 6.94 7.13 7.57
N GLY A 165 5.87 6.33 7.56
CA GLY A 165 5.94 4.87 7.50
C GLY A 165 6.59 4.39 6.20
N PHE A 166 6.30 5.04 5.07
CA PHE A 166 6.90 4.68 3.79
C PHE A 166 8.40 4.96 3.73
N LEU A 167 8.86 6.09 4.29
CA LEU A 167 10.29 6.38 4.42
C LEU A 167 11.02 5.32 5.25
N VAL A 168 10.44 4.92 6.39
CA VAL A 168 11.03 3.88 7.27
C VAL A 168 11.05 2.53 6.55
N LEU A 169 9.92 2.08 6.01
CA LEU A 169 9.82 0.79 5.32
C LEU A 169 10.68 0.74 4.06
N GLY A 170 10.74 1.82 3.29
CA GLY A 170 11.58 1.91 2.10
C GLY A 170 13.07 1.87 2.42
N ALA A 171 13.48 2.54 3.49
CA ALA A 171 14.85 2.45 3.97
C ALA A 171 15.21 1.07 4.51
N MET A 172 14.32 0.43 5.29
CA MET A 172 14.52 -0.95 5.73
C MET A 172 14.57 -1.92 4.54
N MET A 173 13.69 -1.74 3.55
CA MET A 173 13.70 -2.54 2.33
C MET A 173 15.01 -2.39 1.58
N SER A 174 15.56 -1.18 1.50
CA SER A 174 16.88 -0.95 0.93
C SER A 174 17.97 -1.65 1.73
N ALA A 175 18.01 -1.44 3.04
CA ALA A 175 19.01 -2.01 3.95
C ALA A 175 19.07 -3.55 3.89
N VAL A 176 17.92 -4.22 3.85
CA VAL A 176 17.87 -5.69 3.78
C VAL A 176 18.34 -6.22 2.42
N ASN A 177 18.33 -5.38 1.38
CA ASN A 177 18.83 -5.72 0.04
C ASN A 177 20.23 -5.16 -0.24
N ALA A 178 20.89 -4.53 0.74
CA ALA A 178 22.20 -3.92 0.54
C ALA A 178 23.26 -5.00 0.32
N SER A 179 24.07 -4.83 -0.72
CA SER A 179 25.21 -5.72 -0.99
C SER A 179 26.33 -5.59 0.05
N ASP A 180 26.55 -4.38 0.57
CA ASP A 180 27.52 -4.11 1.62
C ASP A 180 26.89 -4.40 2.98
N GLN A 181 27.43 -5.39 3.69
CA GLN A 181 26.95 -5.75 5.02
C GLN A 181 27.21 -4.66 6.05
N GLU A 182 28.16 -3.75 5.84
CA GLU A 182 28.51 -2.70 6.80
C GLU A 182 28.02 -1.30 6.34
N TRP A 183 26.99 -1.25 5.49
CA TRP A 183 26.42 -0.01 4.94
C TRP A 183 26.13 1.06 6.00
N TRP A 184 25.77 0.65 7.22
CA TRP A 184 25.43 1.53 8.35
C TRP A 184 26.63 2.29 8.93
N ARG A 185 27.87 1.91 8.61
CA ARG A 185 29.08 2.56 9.14
C ARG A 185 29.40 3.89 8.47
N VAL A 186 28.79 4.18 7.33
CA VAL A 186 29.13 5.35 6.50
C VAL A 186 28.04 6.40 6.64
N HIS A 187 27.02 6.35 5.77
CA HIS A 187 25.88 7.27 5.79
C HIS A 187 24.66 6.55 5.23
N PHE A 188 23.48 6.97 5.68
CA PHE A 188 22.21 6.38 5.22
C PHE A 188 22.00 6.49 3.70
N SER A 189 22.53 7.55 3.08
CA SER A 189 22.49 7.76 1.63
C SER A 189 23.35 6.76 0.84
N ALA A 190 24.27 6.03 1.47
CA ALA A 190 25.06 5.00 0.80
C ALA A 190 24.20 3.87 0.24
N LEU A 191 23.06 3.60 0.88
CA LEU A 191 22.03 2.68 0.40
C LEU A 191 21.52 3.02 -1.01
N GLY A 192 21.56 4.31 -1.38
CA GLY A 192 21.14 4.82 -2.69
C GLY A 192 22.22 4.87 -3.76
N MET A 193 23.49 4.59 -3.42
CA MET A 193 24.63 4.74 -4.35
C MET A 193 24.94 3.47 -5.15
N THR A 194 24.35 2.33 -4.79
CA THR A 194 24.60 1.04 -5.42
C THR A 194 23.69 0.82 -6.64
N PRO A 195 24.15 0.11 -7.69
CA PRO A 195 23.33 -0.18 -8.88
C PRO A 195 22.36 -1.36 -8.68
N ASP A 196 22.21 -1.84 -7.45
CA ASP A 196 21.42 -3.03 -7.09
C ASP A 196 20.00 -2.68 -6.59
N LEU A 197 19.29 -3.69 -6.09
CA LEU A 197 17.93 -3.52 -5.55
C LEU A 197 17.89 -2.57 -4.34
N SER A 198 18.97 -2.43 -3.57
CA SER A 198 19.06 -1.44 -2.49
C SER A 198 18.96 -0.03 -3.07
N GLY A 199 19.86 0.30 -4.00
CA GLY A 199 19.88 1.62 -4.63
C GLY A 199 18.56 1.99 -5.30
N PHE A 200 17.95 1.04 -6.01
CA PHE A 200 16.62 1.24 -6.58
C PHE A 200 15.57 1.52 -5.51
N ALA A 201 15.46 0.68 -4.47
CA ALA A 201 14.42 0.82 -3.44
C ALA A 201 14.56 2.14 -2.67
N PHE A 202 15.77 2.55 -2.32
CA PHE A 202 16.04 3.81 -1.62
C PHE A 202 15.62 5.03 -2.46
N ASN A 203 16.12 5.13 -3.69
CA ASN A 203 15.87 6.28 -4.55
C ASN A 203 14.40 6.36 -4.95
N PHE A 204 13.77 5.22 -5.26
CA PHE A 204 12.34 5.14 -5.50
C PHE A 204 11.51 5.66 -4.31
N THR A 205 11.89 5.26 -3.09
CA THR A 205 11.22 5.71 -1.86
C THR A 205 11.31 7.23 -1.72
N LEU A 206 12.48 7.83 -1.96
CA LEU A 206 12.66 9.28 -1.86
C LEU A 206 11.87 10.04 -2.93
N VAL A 207 11.93 9.61 -4.20
CA VAL A 207 11.21 10.25 -5.30
C VAL A 207 9.70 10.20 -5.03
N LEU A 208 9.17 9.03 -4.70
CA LEU A 208 7.75 8.87 -4.44
C LEU A 208 7.30 9.62 -3.19
N THR A 209 8.13 9.67 -2.15
CA THR A 209 7.84 10.48 -0.97
C THR A 209 7.73 11.97 -1.33
N GLY A 210 8.65 12.49 -2.14
CA GLY A 210 8.59 13.88 -2.62
C GLY A 210 7.29 14.17 -3.38
N ILE A 211 6.86 13.23 -4.24
CA ILE A 211 5.56 13.31 -4.95
C ILE A 211 4.40 13.40 -3.96
N VAL A 212 4.36 12.55 -2.93
CA VAL A 212 3.27 12.52 -1.95
C VAL A 212 3.32 13.74 -1.02
N VAL A 213 4.50 14.27 -0.69
CA VAL A 213 4.63 15.49 0.11
C VAL A 213 4.00 16.69 -0.60
N ILE A 214 4.03 16.75 -1.94
CA ILE A 214 3.28 17.76 -2.69
C ILE A 214 1.77 17.61 -2.43
N THR A 215 1.26 16.37 -2.42
CA THR A 215 -0.14 16.10 -2.06
C THR A 215 -0.44 16.49 -0.61
N LEU A 216 0.45 16.20 0.34
CA LEU A 216 0.30 16.59 1.73
C LEU A 216 0.26 18.12 1.91
N ALA A 217 1.10 18.85 1.17
CA ALA A 217 1.10 20.31 1.17
C ALA A 217 -0.24 20.89 0.68
N ASP A 218 -0.88 20.24 -0.30
CA ASP A 218 -2.22 20.63 -0.74
C ASP A 218 -3.23 20.47 0.41
N PHE A 219 -3.20 19.33 1.12
CA PHE A 219 -4.08 19.06 2.26
C PHE A 219 -3.88 20.08 3.39
N LEU A 220 -2.63 20.35 3.76
CA LEU A 220 -2.28 21.36 4.76
C LEU A 220 -2.79 22.74 4.37
N THR A 221 -2.63 23.14 3.11
CA THR A 221 -3.07 24.46 2.63
C THR A 221 -4.60 24.58 2.71
N HIS A 222 -5.33 23.51 2.39
CA HIS A 222 -6.77 23.48 2.52
C HIS A 222 -7.23 23.59 3.98
N ASP A 223 -6.64 22.77 4.87
CA ASP A 223 -6.97 22.79 6.30
C ASP A 223 -6.69 24.18 6.91
N MET A 224 -5.56 24.81 6.58
CA MET A 224 -5.25 26.16 7.04
C MET A 224 -6.24 27.22 6.54
N ARG A 225 -6.71 27.15 5.29
CA ARG A 225 -7.76 28.06 4.80
C ARG A 225 -9.06 27.88 5.55
N SER A 226 -9.44 26.63 5.82
CA SER A 226 -10.68 26.34 6.55
C SER A 226 -10.68 26.88 8.00
N TRP A 227 -9.52 27.08 8.61
CA TRP A 227 -9.40 27.66 9.95
C TRP A 227 -9.45 29.19 9.97
N LEU A 228 -9.26 29.84 8.81
CA LEU A 228 -9.30 31.30 8.69
C LEU A 228 -10.70 31.85 8.38
N GLU A 229 -11.65 30.97 8.02
CA GLU A 229 -13.07 31.27 7.79
C GLU A 229 -13.92 31.00 9.05
#